data_AF-A0A852UQ61-F1
#
_entry.id   AF-A0A852UQ61-F1
#
_cell.length_a   1.000
_cell.length_b   1.000
_cell.length_c   1.000
_cell.angle_alpha   90.00
_cell.angle_beta   90.00
_cell.angle_gamma   90.00
#
_symmetry.space_group_name_H-M   'P 1'
#
loop_
_entity.id
_entity.type
_entity.pdbx_description
1 polymer ?
#
loop_
_entity_poly.entity_id
_entity_poly.type
_entity_poly.pdbx_seq_one_letter_code
_entity_poly.pdbx_strand_id
1 'polypeptide(L)'
;MNAADGIQISQPVGTLVVHEDIENFGDEAESLVKGVITQLSADGLSVKEGGTIDTVEIGGRIVTNGKNVRSLHVQGKINTIAVKGGIFSIGPKSKAVLIENGSVSLNGIEIVERATKS
;
A
#
# COMPACT_ATOMS: atom_id res chain seq x y z
N MET A 1 -6.04 -7.38 -16.72
CA MET A 1 -5.97 -7.01 -15.29
C MET A 1 -4.50 -6.84 -14.97
N ASN A 2 -4.14 -5.74 -14.31
CA ASN A 2 -2.77 -5.47 -13.87
C ASN A 2 -2.76 -5.57 -12.35
N ALA A 3 -1.89 -6.43 -11.81
CA ALA A 3 -1.73 -6.63 -10.38
C ALA A 3 -0.23 -6.57 -10.06
N ALA A 4 0.23 -5.38 -9.72
CA ALA A 4 1.60 -5.12 -9.30
C ALA A 4 1.59 -4.02 -8.25
N ASP A 5 2.30 -4.22 -7.15
CA ASP A 5 2.48 -3.20 -6.11
C ASP A 5 3.27 -2.01 -6.69
N GLY A 6 2.92 -0.79 -6.30
CA GLY A 6 3.68 0.41 -6.66
C GLY A 6 5.08 0.40 -6.06
N ILE A 7 5.15 0.15 -4.74
CA ILE A 7 6.39 -0.06 -4.00
C ILE A 7 6.21 -1.24 -3.05
N GLN A 8 7.13 -2.22 -3.12
CA GLN A 8 7.16 -3.34 -2.20
C GLN A 8 8.50 -3.42 -1.46
N ILE A 9 8.44 -3.49 -0.12
CA ILE A 9 9.59 -3.64 0.77
C ILE A 9 9.47 -4.96 1.52
N SER A 10 10.47 -5.83 1.40
CA SER A 10 10.54 -7.14 2.07
C SER A 10 11.83 -7.36 2.87
N GLN A 11 12.66 -6.33 2.97
CA GLN A 11 13.91 -6.32 3.72
C GLN A 11 14.09 -4.97 4.44
N PRO A 12 15.00 -4.86 5.42
CA PRO A 12 15.25 -3.60 6.11
C PRO A 12 15.72 -2.48 5.17
N VAL A 13 15.12 -1.30 5.33
CA VAL A 13 15.45 -0.05 4.65
C VAL A 13 15.48 1.06 5.69
N GLY A 14 16.45 1.98 5.59
CA GLY A 14 16.50 3.16 6.45
C GLY A 14 15.36 4.14 6.14
N THR A 15 15.49 4.86 5.04
CA THR A 15 14.55 5.93 4.68
C THR A 15 13.95 5.72 3.29
N LEU A 16 12.63 5.85 3.20
CA LEU A 16 11.89 5.95 1.94
C LEU A 16 11.31 7.35 1.82
N VAL A 17 11.72 8.09 0.79
CA VAL A 17 11.18 9.41 0.45
C VAL A 17 10.50 9.33 -0.92
N VAL A 18 9.24 9.76 -0.98
CA VAL A 18 8.52 10.03 -2.23
C VAL A 18 8.13 11.49 -2.23
N HIS A 19 8.60 12.26 -3.21
CA HIS A 19 8.37 13.71 -3.23
C HIS A 19 6.93 14.09 -3.58
N GLU A 20 6.23 13.24 -4.34
CA GLU A 20 4.87 13.48 -4.81
C GLU A 20 3.95 12.34 -4.33
N ASP A 21 3.08 11.85 -5.21
CA ASP A 21 2.10 10.81 -4.93
C ASP A 21 2.69 9.41 -5.19
N ILE A 22 2.26 8.43 -4.38
CA ILE A 22 2.21 7.03 -4.80
C ILE A 22 0.81 6.80 -5.34
N GLU A 23 0.67 6.63 -6.64
CA GLU A 23 -0.61 6.31 -7.27
C GLU A 23 -0.51 5.00 -8.05
N ASN A 24 -1.39 4.05 -7.72
CA ASN A 24 -1.44 2.75 -8.39
C ASN A 24 -2.84 2.43 -8.93
N PHE A 25 -2.87 1.73 -10.06
CA PHE A 25 -4.08 1.34 -10.77
C PHE A 25 -4.08 -0.17 -11.02
N GLY A 26 -5.19 -0.81 -10.69
CA GLY A 26 -5.33 -2.25 -10.88
C GLY A 26 -6.21 -2.86 -9.82
N ASP A 27 -6.66 -4.08 -10.09
CA ASP A 27 -7.44 -4.88 -9.17
C ASP A 27 -6.54 -5.95 -8.54
N GLU A 28 -7.04 -6.60 -7.49
CA GLU A 28 -6.52 -7.92 -7.14
C GLU A 28 -6.84 -8.93 -8.26
N ALA A 29 -5.83 -9.70 -8.68
CA ALA A 29 -5.94 -10.68 -9.73
C ALA A 29 -5.01 -11.88 -9.52
N GLU A 30 -5.39 -13.01 -10.10
CA GLU A 30 -4.52 -14.18 -10.17
C GLU A 30 -3.38 -13.96 -11.16
N SER A 31 -2.19 -14.40 -10.78
CA SER A 31 -0.98 -14.40 -11.60
C SER A 31 -0.22 -15.71 -11.45
N LEU A 32 0.58 -16.06 -12.46
CA LEU A 32 1.42 -17.25 -12.43
C LEU A 32 2.85 -16.88 -12.03
N VAL A 33 3.22 -17.11 -10.77
CA VAL A 33 4.55 -16.84 -10.26
C VAL A 33 5.30 -18.16 -10.11
N LYS A 34 6.35 -18.36 -10.90
CA LYS A 34 7.19 -19.58 -10.88
C LYS A 34 6.38 -20.90 -10.96
N GLY A 35 5.32 -20.89 -11.77
CA GLY A 35 4.46 -22.08 -11.98
C GLY A 35 3.35 -22.26 -10.93
N VAL A 36 3.18 -21.33 -9.98
CA VAL A 36 2.13 -21.37 -8.97
C VAL A 36 1.15 -20.21 -9.15
N ILE A 37 -0.15 -20.51 -9.19
CA ILE A 37 -1.20 -19.48 -9.21
C ILE A 37 -1.18 -18.76 -7.86
N THR A 38 -0.95 -17.45 -7.91
CA THR A 38 -0.78 -16.57 -6.76
C THR A 38 -1.70 -15.37 -6.91
N GLN A 39 -2.36 -14.96 -5.83
CA GLN A 39 -3.09 -13.70 -5.78
C GLN A 39 -2.11 -12.54 -5.66
N LEU A 40 -2.14 -11.61 -6.61
CA LEU A 40 -1.41 -10.37 -6.56
C LEU A 40 -2.42 -9.22 -6.44
N SER A 41 -2.11 -8.24 -5.60
CA SER A 41 -2.85 -7.00 -5.49
C SER A 41 -2.06 -5.87 -6.16
N ALA A 42 -2.76 -4.85 -6.68
CA ALA A 42 -2.13 -3.60 -7.10
C ALA A 42 -2.07 -2.63 -5.90
N ASP A 43 -1.33 -2.98 -4.85
CA ASP A 43 -1.24 -2.15 -3.66
C ASP A 43 -0.35 -0.92 -3.91
N GLY A 44 -0.53 0.16 -3.14
CA GLY A 44 0.29 1.37 -3.27
C GLY A 44 1.68 1.16 -2.68
N LEU A 45 1.76 1.16 -1.35
CA LEU A 45 2.95 0.83 -0.57
C LEU A 45 2.71 -0.44 0.24
N SER A 46 3.55 -1.45 0.02
CA SER A 46 3.44 -2.79 0.57
C SER A 46 4.70 -3.14 1.36
N VAL A 47 4.60 -3.25 2.68
CA VAL A 47 5.71 -3.68 3.54
C VAL A 47 5.42 -5.12 3.96
N LYS A 48 6.03 -6.08 3.28
CA LYS A 48 5.85 -7.51 3.55
C LYS A 48 6.53 -7.91 4.87
N GLU A 49 6.21 -9.10 5.35
CA GLU A 49 6.95 -9.73 6.45
C GLU A 49 8.47 -9.70 6.17
N GLY A 50 9.28 -9.40 7.20
CA GLY A 50 10.73 -9.18 7.08
C GLY A 50 11.13 -7.79 6.58
N GLY A 51 10.20 -7.01 6.03
CA GLY A 51 10.41 -5.60 5.69
C GLY A 51 10.34 -4.71 6.92
N THR A 52 11.33 -3.82 7.08
CA THR A 52 11.31 -2.77 8.10
C THR A 52 11.73 -1.46 7.49
N ILE A 53 11.01 -0.37 7.78
CA ILE A 53 11.38 0.98 7.35
C ILE A 53 11.54 1.88 8.58
N ASP A 54 12.67 2.58 8.72
CA ASP A 54 12.86 3.51 9.83
C ASP A 54 12.02 4.77 9.65
N THR A 55 12.03 5.36 8.44
CA THR A 55 11.25 6.56 8.14
C THR A 55 10.65 6.50 6.74
N VAL A 56 9.35 6.77 6.66
CA VAL A 56 8.61 6.98 5.40
C VAL A 56 8.15 8.43 5.35
N GLU A 57 8.53 9.14 4.28
CA GLU A 57 8.06 10.49 3.99
C GLU A 57 7.42 10.55 2.61
N ILE A 58 6.12 10.80 2.55
CA ILE A 58 5.38 11.00 1.30
C ILE A 58 4.93 12.46 1.23
N GLY A 59 5.46 13.19 0.25
CA GLY A 59 5.18 14.60 0.02
C GLY A 59 3.77 14.87 -0.48
N GLY A 60 3.18 13.90 -1.18
CA GLY A 60 1.80 13.89 -1.63
C GLY A 60 0.95 12.83 -0.93
N ARG A 61 0.15 12.12 -1.72
CA ARG A 61 -0.84 11.11 -1.29
C ARG A 61 -0.34 9.69 -1.54
N ILE A 62 -0.92 8.73 -0.83
CA ILE A 62 -0.90 7.32 -1.27
C ILE A 62 -2.31 6.99 -1.74
N VAL A 63 -2.47 6.66 -3.03
CA VAL A 63 -3.78 6.38 -3.63
C VAL A 63 -3.78 5.09 -4.45
N THR A 64 -4.82 4.28 -4.27
CA THR A 64 -5.07 3.11 -5.12
C THR A 64 -6.43 3.20 -5.80
N ASN A 65 -6.47 2.75 -7.06
CA ASN A 65 -7.64 2.75 -7.91
C ASN A 65 -7.93 1.32 -8.39
N GLY A 66 -8.88 0.65 -7.74
CA GLY A 66 -9.34 -0.68 -8.13
C GLY A 66 -10.02 -1.47 -7.03
N LYS A 67 -10.44 -2.69 -7.38
CA LYS A 67 -11.16 -3.61 -6.51
C LYS A 67 -10.19 -4.43 -5.65
N ASN A 68 -10.50 -4.54 -4.37
CA ASN A 68 -9.78 -5.38 -3.39
C ASN A 68 -8.28 -5.05 -3.23
N VAL A 69 -7.89 -3.79 -3.46
CA VAL A 69 -6.51 -3.31 -3.30
C VAL A 69 -6.33 -2.46 -2.04
N ARG A 70 -5.08 -2.32 -1.59
CA ARG A 70 -4.70 -1.57 -0.39
C ARG A 70 -3.76 -0.42 -0.76
N SER A 71 -4.05 0.79 -0.30
CA SER A 71 -3.14 1.92 -0.53
C SER A 71 -1.87 1.77 0.31
N LEU A 72 -2.02 1.44 1.59
CA LEU A 72 -0.93 1.04 2.48
C LEU A 72 -1.22 -0.36 3.04
N HIS A 73 -0.29 -1.30 2.81
CA HIS A 73 -0.37 -2.67 3.30
C HIS A 73 0.87 -2.98 4.16
N VAL A 74 0.68 -3.27 5.45
CA VAL A 74 1.78 -3.47 6.41
C VAL A 74 1.69 -4.83 7.08
N GLN A 75 2.59 -5.72 6.68
CA GLN A 75 2.89 -7.01 7.32
C GLN A 75 4.23 -6.98 8.06
N GLY A 76 5.12 -6.06 7.71
CA GLY A 76 6.36 -5.77 8.42
C GLY A 76 6.24 -4.62 9.42
N LYS A 77 7.27 -3.78 9.52
CA LYS A 77 7.31 -2.65 10.46
C LYS A 77 7.63 -1.32 9.77
N ILE A 78 6.91 -0.27 10.14
CA ILE A 78 7.27 1.11 9.81
C ILE A 78 7.41 1.86 11.14
N ASN A 79 8.62 2.34 11.47
CA ASN A 79 8.88 3.03 12.73
C ASN A 79 8.22 4.42 12.74
N THR A 80 8.44 5.21 11.69
CA THR A 80 7.85 6.54 11.51
C THR A 80 7.29 6.69 10.11
N ILE A 81 6.08 7.25 9.99
CA ILE A 81 5.46 7.58 8.71
C ILE A 81 4.83 8.96 8.76
N ALA A 82 5.05 9.73 7.69
CA ALA A 82 4.35 10.97 7.41
C ALA A 82 3.86 10.95 5.96
N VAL A 83 2.56 11.18 5.76
CA VAL A 83 1.94 11.30 4.43
C VAL A 83 1.19 12.62 4.39
N LYS A 84 1.77 13.62 3.72
CA LYS A 84 1.22 14.99 3.75
C LYS A 84 -0.17 15.09 3.14
N GLY A 85 -0.41 14.35 2.07
CA GLY A 85 -1.66 14.38 1.32
C GLY A 85 -2.73 13.44 1.85
N GLY A 86 -2.41 12.50 2.74
CA GLY A 86 -3.31 11.43 3.19
C GLY A 86 -3.24 10.12 2.38
N ILE A 87 -3.99 9.11 2.83
CA ILE A 87 -4.04 7.76 2.26
C ILE A 87 -5.47 7.46 1.80
N PHE A 88 -5.65 7.11 0.52
CA PHE A 88 -6.95 6.99 -0.13
C PHE A 88 -7.08 5.70 -0.93
N SER A 89 -8.16 4.95 -0.71
CA SER A 89 -8.53 3.87 -1.63
C SER A 89 -9.80 4.20 -2.39
N ILE A 90 -9.80 3.89 -3.68
CA ILE A 90 -10.94 4.11 -4.58
C ILE A 90 -11.25 2.79 -5.28
N GLY A 91 -12.39 2.21 -4.94
CA GLY A 91 -12.89 0.99 -5.58
C GLY A 91 -13.57 0.04 -4.61
N PRO A 92 -14.38 -0.90 -5.13
CA PRO A 92 -15.16 -1.80 -4.29
C PRO A 92 -14.26 -2.72 -3.47
N LYS A 93 -14.55 -2.88 -2.18
CA LYS A 93 -13.77 -3.69 -1.22
C LYS A 93 -12.29 -3.27 -1.08
N SER A 94 -11.89 -2.13 -1.65
CA SER A 94 -10.56 -1.57 -1.41
C SER A 94 -10.45 -1.07 0.03
N LYS A 95 -9.22 -1.01 0.55
CA LYS A 95 -8.92 -0.43 1.85
C LYS A 95 -7.83 0.62 1.71
N ALA A 96 -7.94 1.72 2.43
CA ALA A 96 -6.88 2.71 2.44
C ALA A 96 -5.67 2.17 3.20
N VAL A 97 -5.93 1.50 4.32
CA VAL A 97 -4.89 0.89 5.15
C VAL A 97 -5.29 -0.52 5.56
N LEU A 98 -4.35 -1.45 5.43
CA LEU A 98 -4.44 -2.79 6.00
C LEU A 98 -3.15 -3.11 6.77
N ILE A 99 -3.28 -3.44 8.05
CA ILE A 99 -2.18 -3.90 8.89
C ILE A 99 -2.45 -5.36 9.26
N GLU A 100 -1.61 -6.27 8.80
CA GLU A 100 -1.73 -7.72 8.98
C GLU A 100 -0.47 -8.26 9.65
N ASN A 101 -0.50 -8.44 10.98
CA ASN A 101 0.65 -8.87 11.78
C ASN A 101 1.86 -7.90 11.76
N GLY A 102 1.72 -6.73 11.14
CA GLY A 102 2.71 -5.66 11.12
C GLY A 102 2.47 -4.57 12.17
N SER A 103 3.29 -3.51 12.12
CA SER A 103 3.12 -2.34 13.00
C SER A 103 3.49 -1.02 12.32
N VAL A 104 2.64 -0.01 12.52
CA VAL A 104 2.82 1.37 12.06
C VAL A 104 1.91 2.30 12.90
N SER A 105 2.37 3.52 13.21
CA SER A 105 1.53 4.55 13.81
C SER A 105 1.04 5.52 12.74
N LEU A 106 -0.28 5.75 12.66
CA LEU A 106 -0.91 6.57 11.61
C LEU A 106 -1.44 7.90 12.13
N ASN A 107 -0.89 8.37 13.25
CA ASN A 107 -1.35 9.57 13.92
C ASN A 107 -1.25 10.80 13.01
N GLY A 108 -2.35 11.54 12.89
CA GLY A 108 -2.40 12.78 12.09
C GLY A 108 -2.45 12.58 10.58
N ILE A 109 -2.62 11.34 10.10
CA ILE A 109 -2.76 11.05 8.67
C ILE A 109 -4.25 10.93 8.32
N GLU A 110 -4.69 11.65 7.29
CA GLU A 110 -6.04 11.47 6.73
C GLU A 110 -6.14 10.10 6.05
N ILE A 111 -7.19 9.34 6.36
CA ILE A 111 -7.44 8.01 5.80
C ILE A 111 -8.86 7.98 5.25
N VAL A 112 -9.02 7.68 3.96
CA VAL A 112 -10.33 7.69 3.30
C VAL A 112 -10.51 6.47 2.41
N GLU A 113 -11.60 5.74 2.62
CA GLU A 113 -12.00 4.60 1.79
C GLU A 113 -13.25 4.98 0.98
N ARG A 114 -13.16 4.92 -0.35
CA ARG A 114 -14.26 5.25 -1.26
C ARG A 114 -14.66 4.03 -2.07
N ALA A 115 -15.85 3.49 -1.78
CA ALA A 115 -16.48 2.53 -2.66
C ALA A 115 -17.10 3.24 -3.86
N THR A 116 -16.74 2.84 -5.07
CA THR A 116 -17.50 3.17 -6.28
C THR A 116 -18.67 2.18 -6.40
N LYS A 117 -19.88 2.69 -6.69
CA LYS A 117 -21.03 1.82 -7.01
C LYS A 117 -20.70 1.04 -8.29
N SER A 118 -20.82 -0.28 -8.22
CA SER A 118 -20.73 -1.22 -9.34
C SER A 118 -21.92 -1.06 -10.28
#